data_AF-A0A959GVI5-F1
#
_entry.id   AF-A0A959GVI5-F1
#
_cell.length_a   1.000
_cell.length_b   1.000
_cell.length_c   1.000
_cell.angle_alpha   90.00
_cell.angle_beta   90.00
_cell.angle_gamma   90.00
#
_symmetry.space_group_name_H-M   'P 1'
#
loop_
_entity.id
_entity.type
_entity.pdbx_description
1 polymer ?
#
loop_
_entity_poly.entity_id
_entity_poly.type
_entity_poly.pdbx_seq_one_letter_code
_entity_poly.pdbx_strand_id
1 'polypeptide(L)'
;MFEPNTESDTAHIMNAQLVQPGQFEPADHWYAKALNATIHPMIAYFLHLEEDRIIKRYCHLHPKVKADTLRSLLSYKPKHFIWAGADLMHVTNEEGNRQMVVIENNSCPSGQKSMPLLDDNKEQGGYRLLMERTIKPQLKARKRMSGGLAVVYDKNPMETLGYARAMADTFNEPVHFVSWYHDDPSPAARFKDGVLYIRTEDGQWQPMRAAFRYLTQRPWARLPLHTKTTIFNPIIACLAGGRNKMVASKAYDLFNGELANSGLEILTPETIWDVNKEEIPLWVRKLGGQAVVKNPYSNAGQGVFTIVNEAELDAFMALDFHYERFIVQSLIGNYNWSSTSSRGKLYHIGTVPSSKGNTYVADLRMMVSATDEGIRPLCVYARRASVPLADHIEDGANSWEML
;
A
#
# COMPACT_ATOMS: atom_id res chain seq x y z
N MET A 1 10.26 22.55 -48.09
CA MET A 1 9.95 23.82 -47.42
C MET A 1 8.63 23.59 -46.71
N PHE A 2 8.68 23.12 -45.46
CA PHE A 2 7.52 22.94 -44.59
C PHE A 2 7.83 23.78 -43.36
N GLU A 3 7.09 24.87 -43.19
CA GLU A 3 7.20 25.73 -42.02
C GLU A 3 6.70 24.98 -40.77
N PRO A 4 7.41 25.06 -39.64
CA PRO A 4 6.87 24.57 -38.39
C PRO A 4 5.87 25.59 -37.84
N ASN A 5 4.64 25.13 -37.65
CA ASN A 5 3.59 25.84 -36.92
C ASN A 5 4.12 26.19 -35.52
N THR A 6 4.19 27.49 -35.23
CA THR A 6 4.46 28.02 -33.90
C THR A 6 3.14 28.08 -33.13
N GLU A 7 2.69 26.92 -32.62
CA GLU A 7 1.70 26.94 -31.54
C GLU A 7 2.42 27.37 -30.26
N SER A 8 1.94 28.48 -29.69
CA SER A 8 2.38 28.99 -28.41
C SER A 8 2.14 27.94 -27.32
N ASP A 9 3.20 27.43 -26.71
CA ASP A 9 3.19 26.68 -25.46
C ASP A 9 2.64 27.57 -24.32
N THR A 10 1.33 27.74 -24.28
CA THR A 10 0.64 28.15 -23.06
C THR A 10 0.56 26.91 -22.19
N ALA A 11 1.51 26.76 -21.26
CA ALA A 11 1.46 25.72 -20.26
C ALA A 11 0.08 25.75 -19.57
N HIS A 12 -0.76 24.74 -19.83
CA HIS A 12 -2.08 24.65 -19.25
C HIS A 12 -1.96 24.65 -17.72
N ILE A 13 -2.39 25.75 -17.10
CA ILE A 13 -2.41 25.90 -15.66
C ILE A 13 -3.51 24.98 -15.13
N MET A 14 -3.12 23.85 -14.52
CA MET A 14 -4.06 22.97 -13.85
C MET A 14 -4.64 23.67 -12.61
N ASN A 15 -5.96 23.66 -12.47
CA ASN A 15 -6.68 24.18 -11.29
C ASN A 15 -7.40 23.05 -10.56
N ALA A 16 -7.77 23.28 -9.30
CA ALA A 16 -8.53 22.31 -8.54
C ALA A 16 -9.99 22.25 -9.01
N GLN A 17 -10.50 21.03 -9.21
CA GLN A 17 -11.91 20.78 -9.45
C GLN A 17 -12.68 20.82 -8.12
N LEU A 18 -13.82 21.50 -8.09
CA LEU A 18 -14.70 21.49 -6.91
C LEU A 18 -15.68 20.32 -6.97
N VAL A 19 -15.61 19.44 -5.97
CA VAL A 19 -16.50 18.28 -5.80
C VAL A 19 -17.62 18.64 -4.82
N GLN A 20 -18.87 18.54 -5.26
CA GLN A 20 -20.05 18.78 -4.43
C GLN A 20 -20.59 17.48 -3.80
N PRO A 21 -21.32 17.57 -2.68
CA PRO A 21 -22.13 16.46 -2.20
C PRO A 21 -23.16 16.00 -3.25
N GLY A 22 -23.49 14.71 -3.25
CA GLY A 22 -24.44 14.05 -4.14
C GLY A 22 -23.89 13.68 -5.51
N GLN A 23 -22.56 13.74 -5.72
CA GLN A 23 -21.94 13.53 -7.04
C GLN A 23 -21.16 12.20 -7.16
N PHE A 24 -21.38 11.25 -6.25
CA PHE A 24 -20.74 9.93 -6.33
C PHE A 24 -21.50 9.05 -7.33
N GLU A 25 -20.82 8.63 -8.39
CA GLU A 25 -21.36 7.68 -9.37
C GLU A 25 -20.56 6.37 -9.30
N PRO A 26 -21.18 5.21 -9.00
CA PRO A 26 -20.46 3.95 -8.81
C PRO A 26 -19.61 3.54 -10.01
N ALA A 27 -20.14 3.71 -11.23
CA ALA A 27 -19.45 3.33 -12.45
C ALA A 27 -18.09 4.03 -12.65
N ASP A 28 -17.90 5.20 -12.04
CA ASP A 28 -16.67 5.99 -12.14
C ASP A 28 -15.58 5.56 -11.15
N HIS A 29 -15.92 4.74 -10.14
CA HIS A 29 -15.08 4.53 -8.96
C HIS A 29 -14.80 3.06 -8.63
N TRP A 30 -15.45 2.13 -9.34
CA TRP A 30 -15.27 0.69 -9.19
C TRP A 30 -14.84 0.07 -10.52
N TYR A 31 -14.04 -0.99 -10.49
CA TYR A 31 -13.89 -1.81 -11.68
C TYR A 31 -15.20 -2.50 -12.00
N ALA A 32 -15.58 -2.53 -13.28
CA ALA A 32 -16.81 -3.20 -13.72
C ALA A 32 -16.90 -4.64 -13.20
N LYS A 33 -15.78 -5.37 -13.17
CA LYS A 33 -15.74 -6.73 -12.59
C LYS A 33 -16.05 -6.76 -11.10
N ALA A 34 -15.59 -5.78 -10.33
CA ALA A 34 -15.87 -5.71 -8.89
C ALA A 34 -17.31 -5.29 -8.63
N LEU A 35 -17.82 -4.30 -9.38
CA LEU A 35 -19.18 -3.79 -9.26
C LEU A 35 -20.25 -4.84 -9.62
N ASN A 36 -19.96 -5.72 -10.57
CA ASN A 36 -20.87 -6.79 -11.01
C ASN A 36 -20.64 -8.13 -10.31
N ALA A 37 -19.72 -8.20 -9.34
CA ALA A 37 -19.44 -9.43 -8.61
C ALA A 37 -20.10 -9.40 -7.23
N THR A 38 -20.50 -10.58 -6.74
CA THR A 38 -20.93 -10.74 -5.35
C THR A 38 -19.72 -11.03 -4.47
N ILE A 39 -19.64 -10.36 -3.33
CA ILE A 39 -18.60 -10.65 -2.34
C ILE A 39 -18.69 -12.10 -1.86
N HIS A 40 -17.55 -12.78 -1.78
CA HIS A 40 -17.53 -14.16 -1.28
C HIS A 40 -17.97 -14.20 0.20
N PRO A 41 -18.89 -15.10 0.62
CA PRO A 41 -19.43 -15.12 1.99
C PRO A 41 -18.37 -15.18 3.09
N MET A 42 -17.31 -15.95 2.90
CA MET A 42 -16.19 -15.99 3.86
C MET A 42 -15.48 -14.64 4.04
N ILE A 43 -15.32 -13.86 2.96
CA ILE A 43 -14.70 -12.54 3.02
C ILE A 43 -15.64 -11.54 3.69
N ALA A 44 -16.92 -11.54 3.31
CA ALA A 44 -17.94 -10.72 3.96
C ALA A 44 -18.00 -11.01 5.46
N TYR A 45 -18.04 -12.28 5.85
CA TYR A 45 -18.02 -12.68 7.25
C TYR A 45 -16.75 -12.21 7.98
N PHE A 46 -15.57 -12.39 7.37
CA PHE A 46 -14.30 -11.95 7.95
C PHE A 46 -14.27 -10.44 8.20
N LEU A 47 -14.75 -9.62 7.25
CA LEU A 47 -14.78 -8.16 7.38
C LEU A 47 -15.76 -7.67 8.45
N HIS A 48 -16.74 -8.48 8.84
CA HIS A 48 -17.70 -8.23 9.92
C HIS A 48 -17.32 -8.91 11.25
N LEU A 49 -16.15 -9.56 11.35
CA LEU A 49 -15.77 -10.22 12.60
C LEU A 49 -15.49 -9.20 13.71
N GLU A 50 -16.13 -9.45 14.85
CA GLU A 50 -15.82 -8.72 16.08
C GLU A 50 -14.47 -9.11 16.66
N GLU A 51 -13.83 -8.15 17.34
CA GLU A 51 -12.50 -8.30 17.94
C GLU A 51 -12.39 -9.58 18.79
N ASP A 52 -13.36 -9.82 19.67
CA ASP A 52 -13.38 -11.00 20.53
C ASP A 52 -13.41 -12.32 19.76
N ARG A 53 -14.10 -12.36 18.61
CA ARG A 53 -14.15 -13.56 17.77
C ARG A 53 -12.83 -13.79 17.06
N ILE A 54 -12.18 -12.71 16.60
CA ILE A 54 -10.83 -12.77 16.02
C ILE A 54 -9.86 -13.33 17.06
N ILE A 55 -9.84 -12.76 18.27
CA ILE A 55 -8.93 -13.19 19.35
C ILE A 55 -9.17 -14.66 19.71
N LYS A 56 -10.43 -15.05 19.97
CA LYS A 56 -10.78 -16.44 20.32
C LYS A 56 -10.35 -17.42 19.24
N ARG A 57 -10.65 -17.11 17.97
CA ARG A 57 -10.29 -17.99 16.84
C ARG A 57 -8.78 -18.10 16.69
N TYR A 58 -8.07 -16.98 16.75
CA TYR A 58 -6.62 -16.96 16.58
C TYR A 58 -5.91 -17.70 17.72
N CYS A 59 -6.26 -17.44 18.98
CA CYS A 59 -5.64 -18.13 20.13
C CYS A 59 -5.98 -19.64 20.15
N HIS A 60 -7.14 -20.06 19.65
CA HIS A 60 -7.46 -21.48 19.50
C HIS A 60 -6.53 -22.19 18.49
N LEU A 61 -6.22 -21.53 17.37
CA LEU A 61 -5.29 -22.06 16.37
C LEU A 61 -3.83 -21.92 16.78
N HIS A 62 -3.53 -20.97 17.67
CA HIS A 62 -2.19 -20.64 18.15
C HIS A 62 -2.17 -20.62 19.69
N PRO A 63 -2.16 -21.79 20.36
CA PRO A 63 -2.36 -21.88 21.81
C PRO A 63 -1.27 -21.22 22.67
N LYS A 64 -0.13 -20.86 22.07
CA LYS A 64 0.95 -20.13 22.75
C LYS A 64 0.75 -18.61 22.75
N VAL A 65 -0.23 -18.10 22.01
CA VAL A 65 -0.50 -16.66 21.90
C VAL A 65 -1.20 -16.15 23.16
N LYS A 66 -0.70 -15.04 23.70
CA LYS A 66 -1.33 -14.33 24.81
C LYS A 66 -2.49 -13.48 24.30
N ALA A 67 -3.71 -13.86 24.67
CA ALA A 67 -4.94 -13.18 24.25
C ALA A 67 -4.96 -11.69 24.61
N ASP A 68 -4.46 -11.31 25.79
CA ASP A 68 -4.43 -9.90 26.24
C ASP A 68 -3.45 -9.05 25.42
N THR A 69 -2.34 -9.63 24.97
CA THR A 69 -1.42 -8.96 24.05
C THR A 69 -2.09 -8.72 22.71
N LEU A 70 -2.72 -9.74 22.12
CA LEU A 70 -3.43 -9.60 20.85
C LEU A 70 -4.57 -8.59 20.94
N ARG A 71 -5.33 -8.59 22.04
CA ARG A 71 -6.36 -7.60 22.32
C ARG A 71 -5.80 -6.19 22.34
N SER A 72 -4.71 -5.97 23.08
CA SER A 72 -4.06 -4.66 23.17
C SER A 72 -3.60 -4.14 21.80
N LEU A 73 -3.12 -5.03 20.92
CA LEU A 73 -2.75 -4.70 19.55
C LEU A 73 -3.96 -4.31 18.69
N LEU A 74 -5.05 -5.08 18.76
CA LEU A 74 -6.26 -4.79 17.99
C LEU A 74 -6.94 -3.52 18.47
N SER A 75 -6.94 -3.23 19.77
CA SER A 75 -7.48 -2.00 20.33
C SER A 75 -6.55 -0.78 20.20
N TYR A 76 -5.36 -0.93 19.62
CA TYR A 76 -4.39 0.16 19.47
C TYR A 76 -4.92 1.28 18.58
N LYS A 77 -4.67 2.53 19.01
CA LYS A 77 -5.11 3.75 18.29
C LYS A 77 -3.90 4.53 17.81
N PRO A 78 -3.47 4.34 16.54
CA PRO A 78 -2.31 5.05 16.02
C PRO A 78 -2.59 6.56 15.93
N LYS A 79 -1.60 7.36 16.34
CA LYS A 79 -1.65 8.83 16.21
C LYS A 79 -1.47 9.31 14.76
N HIS A 80 -0.69 8.56 13.98
CA HIS A 80 -0.22 8.98 12.66
C HIS A 80 -0.66 8.04 11.55
N PHE A 81 -0.42 6.73 11.67
CA PHE A 81 -0.67 5.79 10.60
C PHE A 81 -2.06 5.16 10.73
N ILE A 82 -3.10 5.91 10.35
CA ILE A 82 -4.51 5.58 10.61
C ILE A 82 -5.20 4.80 9.49
N TRP A 83 -4.59 4.73 8.30
CA TRP A 83 -5.07 3.95 7.17
C TRP A 83 -3.89 3.28 6.49
N ALA A 84 -3.83 1.96 6.51
CA ALA A 84 -2.69 1.18 6.06
C ALA A 84 -3.13 0.05 5.14
N GLY A 85 -2.27 -0.34 4.21
CA GLY A 85 -2.41 -1.58 3.45
C GLY A 85 -1.15 -2.43 3.56
N ALA A 86 -1.31 -3.70 3.84
CA ALA A 86 -0.25 -4.69 3.89
C ALA A 86 -0.34 -5.62 2.68
N ASP A 87 0.80 -5.88 2.05
CA ASP A 87 0.95 -6.91 1.02
C ASP A 87 1.43 -8.19 1.70
N LEU A 88 0.66 -9.26 1.51
CA LEU A 88 0.82 -10.53 2.20
C LEU A 88 0.98 -11.65 1.18
N MET A 89 1.89 -12.58 1.43
CA MET A 89 2.00 -13.82 0.67
C MET A 89 1.62 -15.00 1.56
N HIS A 90 0.82 -15.92 1.01
CA HIS A 90 0.52 -17.20 1.64
C HIS A 90 1.57 -18.22 1.20
N VAL A 91 2.42 -18.61 2.15
CA VAL A 91 3.64 -19.38 1.87
C VAL A 91 3.70 -20.60 2.75
N THR A 92 4.56 -21.54 2.38
CA THR A 92 4.92 -22.69 3.20
C THR A 92 6.44 -22.78 3.32
N ASN A 93 6.91 -23.55 4.29
CA ASN A 93 8.30 -23.94 4.43
C ASN A 93 8.49 -25.43 4.14
N GLU A 94 9.72 -25.89 4.28
CA GLU A 94 10.16 -27.28 4.02
C GLU A 94 9.50 -28.31 4.95
N GLU A 95 9.00 -27.88 6.11
CA GLU A 95 8.25 -28.71 7.06
C GLU A 95 6.74 -28.73 6.75
N GLY A 96 6.27 -27.98 5.73
CA GLY A 96 4.86 -27.87 5.39
C GLY A 96 4.06 -26.85 6.23
N ASN A 97 4.75 -26.00 7.00
CA ASN A 97 4.11 -24.99 7.84
C ASN A 97 3.62 -23.82 6.99
N ARG A 98 2.29 -23.74 6.83
CA ARG A 98 1.61 -22.66 6.10
C ARG A 98 1.49 -21.41 6.95
N GLN A 99 1.84 -20.26 6.40
CA GLN A 99 1.84 -18.99 7.10
C GLN A 99 1.64 -17.80 6.15
N MET A 100 1.20 -16.68 6.70
CA MET A 100 1.16 -15.40 5.99
C MET A 100 2.42 -14.62 6.32
N VAL A 101 3.11 -14.13 5.30
CA VAL A 101 4.29 -13.25 5.46
C VAL A 101 3.99 -11.86 4.93
N VAL A 102 4.44 -10.84 5.64
CA VAL A 102 4.35 -9.43 5.26
C VAL A 102 5.49 -9.10 4.31
N ILE A 103 5.16 -8.57 3.14
CA ILE A 103 6.15 -8.19 2.12
C ILE A 103 6.41 -6.68 2.15
N GLU A 104 5.35 -5.89 2.23
CA GLU A 104 5.44 -4.44 2.38
C GLU A 104 4.18 -3.85 3.02
N ASN A 105 4.33 -2.65 3.57
CA ASN A 105 3.25 -1.83 4.09
C ASN A 105 3.17 -0.51 3.32
N ASN A 106 1.94 0.01 3.16
CA ASN A 106 1.63 1.12 2.29
C ASN A 106 0.78 2.18 3.03
N SER A 107 1.26 3.43 3.04
CA SER A 107 0.58 4.55 3.71
C SER A 107 -0.44 5.33 2.87
N CYS A 108 -0.57 4.99 1.58
CA CYS A 108 -1.72 5.35 0.73
C CYS A 108 -2.03 4.10 -0.12
N PRO A 109 -2.66 3.08 0.47
CA PRO A 109 -2.93 1.84 -0.24
C PRO A 109 -4.02 2.06 -1.31
N SER A 110 -3.89 1.33 -2.42
CA SER A 110 -4.87 1.26 -3.48
C SER A 110 -5.59 -0.08 -3.45
N GLY A 111 -6.83 -0.12 -3.93
CA GLY A 111 -7.51 -1.35 -4.30
C GLY A 111 -8.93 -1.48 -3.78
N GLN A 112 -9.52 -0.44 -3.19
CA GLN A 112 -10.94 -0.44 -2.84
C GLN A 112 -11.79 -0.74 -4.07
N LYS A 113 -11.54 -0.05 -5.18
CA LYS A 113 -12.14 -0.28 -6.51
C LYS A 113 -12.08 -1.72 -7.04
N SER A 114 -11.29 -2.60 -6.43
CA SER A 114 -11.06 -3.99 -6.85
C SER A 114 -11.80 -5.03 -6.00
N MET A 115 -12.38 -4.63 -4.87
CA MET A 115 -13.18 -5.50 -4.01
C MET A 115 -14.67 -5.27 -4.31
N PRO A 116 -15.48 -6.34 -4.47
CA PRO A 116 -16.93 -6.21 -4.51
C PRO A 116 -17.50 -5.49 -3.30
N LEU A 117 -18.67 -4.86 -3.46
CA LEU A 117 -19.36 -4.21 -2.36
C LEU A 117 -19.76 -5.25 -1.29
N LEU A 118 -19.70 -4.84 -0.02
CA LEU A 118 -20.21 -5.64 1.10
C LEU A 118 -21.75 -5.63 1.15
N ASP A 119 -22.34 -4.55 0.65
CA ASP A 119 -23.78 -4.29 0.61
C ASP A 119 -24.03 -3.44 -0.64
N ASP A 120 -24.75 -4.01 -1.61
CA ASP A 120 -24.98 -3.37 -2.91
C ASP A 120 -25.84 -2.11 -2.80
N ASN A 121 -26.59 -1.94 -1.70
CA ASN A 121 -27.33 -0.69 -1.42
C ASN A 121 -26.42 0.43 -0.89
N LYS A 122 -25.16 0.13 -0.59
CA LYS A 122 -24.15 1.09 -0.10
C LYS A 122 -23.09 1.28 -1.17
N GLU A 123 -23.48 1.95 -2.23
CA GLU A 123 -22.72 2.23 -3.44
C GLU A 123 -21.30 2.81 -3.24
N GLN A 124 -21.11 3.61 -2.18
CA GLN A 124 -19.81 4.18 -1.82
C GLN A 124 -18.88 3.21 -1.09
N GLY A 125 -19.41 2.06 -0.66
CA GLY A 125 -18.67 0.96 -0.04
C GLY A 125 -17.62 1.42 0.98
N GLY A 126 -16.40 0.91 0.82
CA GLY A 126 -15.32 1.22 1.74
C GLY A 126 -14.74 2.65 1.61
N TYR A 127 -15.07 3.42 0.56
CA TYR A 127 -14.73 4.85 0.50
C TYR A 127 -15.43 5.61 1.63
N ARG A 128 -16.76 5.47 1.70
CA ARG A 128 -17.61 6.04 2.76
C ARG A 128 -17.21 5.51 4.13
N LEU A 129 -17.02 4.19 4.23
CA LEU A 129 -16.66 3.55 5.50
C LEU A 129 -15.36 4.13 6.09
N LEU A 130 -14.32 4.35 5.28
CA LEU A 130 -13.09 4.99 5.73
C LEU A 130 -13.34 6.43 6.21
N MET A 131 -14.15 7.20 5.47
CA MET A 131 -14.44 8.58 5.82
C MET A 131 -15.20 8.68 7.14
N GLU A 132 -16.23 7.86 7.33
CA GLU A 132 -17.08 7.88 8.51
C GLU A 132 -16.41 7.30 9.75
N ARG A 133 -15.72 6.16 9.60
CA ARG A 133 -15.16 5.39 10.71
C ARG A 133 -13.81 5.92 11.19
N THR A 134 -13.06 6.57 10.31
CA THR A 134 -11.66 6.96 10.57
C THR A 134 -11.44 8.47 10.40
N ILE A 135 -11.73 9.02 9.22
CA ILE A 135 -11.35 10.41 8.91
C ILE A 135 -12.16 11.44 9.69
N LYS A 136 -13.49 11.28 9.72
CA LYS A 136 -14.41 12.21 10.40
C LYS A 136 -14.18 12.26 11.93
N PRO A 137 -14.03 11.14 12.66
CA PRO A 137 -13.67 11.17 14.08
C PRO A 137 -12.32 11.85 14.34
N GLN A 138 -11.30 11.52 13.55
CA GLN A 138 -9.96 12.09 13.68
C GLN A 138 -9.94 13.61 13.43
N LEU A 139 -10.74 14.09 12.48
CA LEU A 139 -10.86 15.54 12.22
C LEU A 139 -11.60 16.25 13.36
N LYS A 140 -12.67 15.63 13.90
CA LYS A 140 -13.44 16.19 15.03
C LYS A 140 -12.61 16.33 16.31
N ALA A 141 -11.68 15.41 16.55
CA ALA A 141 -10.83 15.40 17.74
C ALA A 141 -9.74 16.49 17.74
N ARG A 142 -9.47 17.15 16.60
CA ARG A 142 -8.40 18.15 16.46
C ARG A 142 -8.92 19.58 16.63
N LYS A 143 -8.02 20.49 17.03
CA LYS A 143 -8.32 21.93 17.10
C LYS A 143 -8.82 22.43 15.74
N ARG A 144 -9.95 23.13 15.76
CA ARG A 144 -10.59 23.67 14.57
C ARG A 144 -9.76 24.80 13.97
N MET A 145 -9.16 24.55 12.82
CA MET A 145 -8.75 25.58 11.86
C MET A 145 -9.92 25.80 10.89
N SER A 146 -10.19 27.05 10.53
CA SER A 146 -11.10 27.39 9.43
C SER A 146 -10.43 27.10 8.09
N GLY A 147 -11.20 26.63 7.11
CA GLY A 147 -10.70 26.35 5.76
C GLY A 147 -11.47 25.24 5.08
N GLY A 148 -11.20 25.01 3.81
CA GLY A 148 -11.84 23.97 3.00
C GLY A 148 -11.32 22.56 3.28
N LEU A 149 -11.94 21.58 2.62
CA LEU A 149 -11.47 20.20 2.55
C LEU A 149 -10.82 19.95 1.19
N ALA A 150 -9.79 19.12 1.16
CA ALA A 150 -9.16 18.74 -0.10
C ALA A 150 -8.87 17.25 -0.21
N VAL A 151 -8.82 16.75 -1.44
CA VAL A 151 -8.14 15.52 -1.81
C VAL A 151 -7.02 15.87 -2.79
N VAL A 152 -5.79 15.60 -2.37
CA VAL A 152 -4.59 15.84 -3.19
C VAL A 152 -4.04 14.51 -3.71
N TYR A 153 -3.71 14.41 -4.99
CA TYR A 153 -3.24 13.14 -5.57
C TYR A 153 -2.13 13.31 -6.62
N ASP A 154 -1.32 12.26 -6.82
CA ASP A 154 -0.34 12.17 -7.92
C ASP A 154 -0.47 10.86 -8.72
N LYS A 155 -1.51 10.08 -8.44
CA LYS A 155 -1.77 8.80 -9.07
C LYS A 155 -3.23 8.40 -8.85
N ASN A 156 -3.73 7.54 -9.74
CA ASN A 156 -4.99 6.81 -9.57
C ASN A 156 -6.24 7.71 -9.42
N PRO A 157 -6.52 8.59 -10.41
CA PRO A 157 -7.62 9.56 -10.36
C PRO A 157 -8.98 8.91 -10.06
N MET A 158 -9.24 7.71 -10.58
CA MET A 158 -10.47 6.93 -10.32
C MET A 158 -10.74 6.75 -8.82
N GLU A 159 -9.78 6.21 -8.08
CA GLU A 159 -9.95 5.91 -6.65
C GLU A 159 -9.91 7.19 -5.81
N THR A 160 -9.07 8.15 -6.20
CA THR A 160 -8.92 9.41 -5.46
C THR A 160 -10.12 10.32 -5.62
N LEU A 161 -10.76 10.33 -6.80
CA LEU A 161 -12.02 11.02 -7.01
C LEU A 161 -13.12 10.36 -6.17
N GLY A 162 -13.18 9.01 -6.13
CA GLY A 162 -14.09 8.29 -5.25
C GLY A 162 -13.97 8.68 -3.77
N TYR A 163 -12.73 8.86 -3.27
CA TYR A 163 -12.50 9.42 -1.94
C TYR A 163 -12.98 10.87 -1.81
N ALA A 164 -12.77 11.72 -2.81
CA ALA A 164 -13.21 13.12 -2.78
C ALA A 164 -14.75 13.23 -2.73
N ARG A 165 -15.45 12.44 -3.54
CA ARG A 165 -16.91 12.33 -3.56
C ARG A 165 -17.45 11.83 -2.21
N ALA A 166 -16.93 10.70 -1.72
CA ALA A 166 -17.33 10.15 -0.43
C ALA A 166 -17.03 11.10 0.74
N MET A 167 -15.92 11.85 0.66
CA MET A 167 -15.60 12.89 1.64
C MET A 167 -16.61 14.03 1.59
N ALA A 168 -16.96 14.55 0.40
CA ALA A 168 -17.97 15.60 0.25
C ALA A 168 -19.33 15.18 0.85
N ASP A 169 -19.76 13.95 0.58
CA ASP A 169 -21.03 13.43 1.13
C ASP A 169 -20.98 13.17 2.63
N THR A 170 -19.84 12.73 3.15
CA THR A 170 -19.66 12.43 4.58
C THR A 170 -19.63 13.70 5.43
N PHE A 171 -19.06 14.78 4.90
CA PHE A 171 -18.98 16.08 5.56
C PHE A 171 -20.13 17.01 5.19
N ASN A 172 -20.87 16.70 4.13
CA ASN A 172 -21.90 17.56 3.54
C ASN A 172 -21.33 18.97 3.21
N GLU A 173 -20.14 18.99 2.61
CA GLU A 173 -19.39 20.19 2.26
C GLU A 173 -18.63 19.97 0.94
N PRO A 174 -18.39 21.02 0.15
CA PRO A 174 -17.55 20.91 -1.05
C PRO A 174 -16.11 20.49 -0.71
N VAL A 175 -15.49 19.71 -1.60
CA VAL A 175 -14.10 19.25 -1.48
C VAL A 175 -13.30 19.65 -2.71
N HIS A 176 -12.12 20.24 -2.52
CA HIS A 176 -11.20 20.55 -3.61
C HIS A 176 -10.45 19.28 -4.03
N PHE A 177 -10.66 18.83 -5.26
CA PHE A 177 -9.95 17.72 -5.86
C PHE A 177 -8.84 18.25 -6.78
N VAL A 178 -7.59 17.90 -6.48
CA VAL A 178 -6.43 18.54 -7.14
C VAL A 178 -5.28 17.58 -7.34
N SER A 179 -4.75 17.55 -8.56
CA SER A 179 -3.49 16.86 -8.84
C SER A 179 -2.32 17.67 -8.30
N TRP A 180 -1.31 16.98 -7.81
CA TRP A 180 -0.10 17.60 -7.29
C TRP A 180 1.10 16.75 -7.65
N TYR A 181 1.50 16.74 -8.93
CA TYR A 181 2.67 15.98 -9.39
C TYR A 181 3.98 16.62 -8.90
N HIS A 182 5.07 15.85 -8.87
CA HIS A 182 6.36 16.32 -8.32
C HIS A 182 7.03 17.34 -9.24
N ASP A 183 6.87 17.12 -10.54
CA ASP A 183 7.46 17.79 -11.69
C ASP A 183 6.53 18.85 -12.31
N ASP A 184 5.38 19.11 -11.68
CA ASP A 184 4.48 20.17 -12.08
C ASP A 184 5.14 21.55 -11.82
N PRO A 185 5.39 22.37 -12.86
CA PRO A 185 6.01 23.68 -12.70
C PRO A 185 5.05 24.72 -12.09
N SER A 186 3.74 24.48 -12.11
CA SER A 186 2.71 25.39 -11.61
C SER A 186 1.61 24.64 -10.85
N PRO A 187 1.96 23.94 -9.75
CA PRO A 187 1.01 23.09 -9.04
C PRO A 187 -0.09 23.93 -8.40
N ALA A 188 -1.34 23.46 -8.48
CA ALA A 188 -2.49 24.07 -7.81
C ALA A 188 -2.55 23.80 -6.29
N ALA A 189 -1.48 23.28 -5.70
CA ALA A 189 -1.35 23.01 -4.28
C ALA A 189 0.00 23.48 -3.76
N ARG A 190 0.01 24.20 -2.63
CA ARG A 190 1.25 24.65 -1.99
C ARG A 190 1.09 24.79 -0.49
N PHE A 191 2.18 24.64 0.26
CA PHE A 191 2.21 25.01 1.67
C PHE A 191 2.74 26.43 1.86
N LYS A 192 2.10 27.17 2.77
CA LYS A 192 2.60 28.43 3.31
C LYS A 192 2.34 28.46 4.81
N ASP A 193 3.38 28.69 5.62
CA ASP A 193 3.32 28.76 7.09
C ASP A 193 2.61 27.56 7.76
N GLY A 194 2.82 26.37 7.19
CA GLY A 194 2.23 25.10 7.64
C GLY A 194 0.77 24.87 7.19
N VAL A 195 0.16 25.78 6.44
CA VAL A 195 -1.20 25.65 5.88
C VAL A 195 -1.11 25.26 4.41
N LEU A 196 -1.89 24.25 4.02
CA LEU A 196 -2.09 23.89 2.62
C LEU A 196 -3.04 24.89 1.96
N TYR A 197 -2.62 25.48 0.86
CA TYR A 197 -3.45 26.32 0.00
C TYR A 197 -3.70 25.62 -1.33
N ILE A 198 -4.94 25.67 -1.80
CA ILE A 198 -5.34 25.14 -3.10
C ILE A 198 -5.78 26.29 -4.01
N ARG A 199 -5.32 26.27 -5.27
CA ARG A 199 -5.74 27.21 -6.32
C ARG A 199 -7.05 26.73 -6.93
N THR A 200 -8.11 27.53 -6.77
CA THR A 200 -9.43 27.27 -7.33
C THR A 200 -9.51 27.63 -8.81
N GLU A 201 -10.61 27.26 -9.46
CA GLU A 201 -10.84 27.50 -10.91
C GLU A 201 -10.78 28.99 -11.29
N ASP A 202 -11.16 29.88 -10.37
CA ASP A 202 -11.06 31.34 -10.49
C ASP A 202 -9.64 31.89 -10.19
N GLY A 203 -8.66 31.02 -9.97
CA GLY A 203 -7.27 31.38 -9.68
C GLY A 203 -7.00 31.81 -8.23
N GLN A 204 -8.01 31.81 -7.35
CA GLN A 204 -7.84 32.19 -5.94
C GLN A 204 -7.19 31.09 -5.12
N TRP A 205 -6.43 31.46 -4.08
CA TRP A 205 -5.80 30.49 -3.18
C TRP A 205 -6.58 30.36 -1.88
N GLN A 206 -7.16 29.20 -1.63
CA GLN A 206 -7.98 28.94 -0.44
C GLN A 206 -7.24 28.06 0.58
N PRO A 207 -7.29 28.39 1.89
CA PRO A 207 -6.65 27.59 2.93
C PRO A 207 -7.47 26.34 3.26
N MET A 208 -6.79 25.20 3.42
CA MET A 208 -7.43 23.93 3.75
C MET A 208 -7.26 23.61 5.23
N ARG A 209 -8.36 23.25 5.90
CA ARG A 209 -8.31 22.77 7.29
C ARG A 209 -7.89 21.31 7.35
N ALA A 210 -8.22 20.52 6.32
CA ALA A 210 -7.82 19.14 6.20
C ALA A 210 -7.65 18.70 4.75
N ALA A 211 -6.77 17.73 4.53
CA ALA A 211 -6.63 17.07 3.24
C ALA A 211 -6.46 15.56 3.38
N PHE A 212 -7.24 14.82 2.60
CA PHE A 212 -6.96 13.42 2.31
C PHE A 212 -5.84 13.37 1.27
N ARG A 213 -4.72 12.72 1.60
CA ARG A 213 -3.58 12.68 0.68
C ARG A 213 -3.46 11.32 -0.03
N TYR A 214 -3.26 11.39 -1.33
CA TYR A 214 -2.90 10.28 -2.18
C TYR A 214 -1.64 10.63 -2.99
N LEU A 215 -0.61 11.11 -2.27
CA LEU A 215 0.70 11.41 -2.83
C LEU A 215 1.62 10.21 -2.61
N THR A 216 2.00 9.58 -3.70
CA THR A 216 2.66 8.27 -3.70
C THR A 216 4.13 8.34 -4.08
N GLN A 217 4.52 9.29 -4.94
CA GLN A 217 5.86 9.36 -5.50
C GLN A 217 6.69 10.45 -4.83
N ARG A 218 7.64 10.09 -3.94
CA ARG A 218 8.45 11.07 -3.17
C ARG A 218 7.60 12.14 -2.45
N PRO A 219 6.58 11.76 -1.64
CA PRO A 219 5.64 12.71 -1.03
C PRO A 219 6.31 13.76 -0.12
N TRP A 220 7.32 13.35 0.64
CA TRP A 220 8.64 13.97 0.58
C TRP A 220 8.82 15.44 0.26
N ALA A 221 8.95 15.66 -1.05
CA ALA A 221 9.30 16.93 -1.67
C ALA A 221 8.16 17.95 -1.61
N ARG A 222 6.95 17.53 -1.21
CA ARG A 222 5.73 18.35 -1.26
C ARG A 222 5.07 18.51 0.11
N LEU A 223 5.20 17.52 0.99
CA LEU A 223 4.55 17.50 2.30
C LEU A 223 5.53 17.86 3.44
N PRO A 224 5.32 18.96 4.17
CA PRO A 224 6.09 19.29 5.35
C PRO A 224 5.89 18.27 6.48
N LEU A 225 6.91 18.09 7.32
CA LEU A 225 6.84 17.22 8.50
C LEU A 225 5.78 17.69 9.51
N HIS A 226 5.65 19.00 9.67
CA HIS A 226 4.70 19.65 10.56
C HIS A 226 3.77 20.56 9.77
N THR A 227 2.47 20.34 9.92
CA THR A 227 1.43 21.10 9.25
C THR A 227 0.38 21.55 10.26
N LYS A 228 -0.18 22.73 10.03
CA LYS A 228 -1.40 23.19 10.71
C LYS A 228 -2.63 22.58 10.05
N THR A 229 -2.63 22.43 8.72
CA THR A 229 -3.62 21.63 8.00
C THR A 229 -3.51 20.17 8.45
N THR A 230 -4.64 19.53 8.73
CA THR A 230 -4.66 18.11 9.07
C THR A 230 -4.51 17.25 7.81
N ILE A 231 -3.45 16.46 7.74
CA ILE A 231 -3.16 15.57 6.59
C ILE A 231 -3.38 14.10 6.98
N PHE A 232 -4.04 13.34 6.11
CA PHE A 232 -4.36 11.93 6.33
C PHE A 232 -3.77 11.01 5.24
N ASN A 233 -2.87 10.08 5.56
CA ASN A 233 -1.97 10.05 6.73
C ASN A 233 -0.97 11.23 6.68
N PRO A 234 -0.39 11.72 7.79
CA PRO A 234 0.71 12.68 7.75
C PRO A 234 1.99 12.07 7.15
N ILE A 235 2.94 12.91 6.70
CA ILE A 235 4.17 12.45 6.03
C ILE A 235 5.05 11.57 6.92
N ILE A 236 5.01 11.76 8.24
CA ILE A 236 5.75 10.93 9.20
C ILE A 236 5.40 9.44 9.07
N ALA A 237 4.16 9.09 8.67
CA ALA A 237 3.78 7.70 8.42
C ALA A 237 4.56 7.10 7.23
N CYS A 238 4.91 7.89 6.21
CA CYS A 238 5.76 7.41 5.12
C CYS A 238 7.19 7.16 5.61
N LEU A 239 7.73 8.13 6.34
CA LEU A 239 9.13 8.13 6.80
C LEU A 239 9.37 7.02 7.83
N ALA A 240 8.37 6.71 8.66
CA ALA A 240 8.39 5.64 9.65
C ALA A 240 8.05 4.25 9.08
N GLY A 241 8.35 3.99 7.80
CA GLY A 241 8.20 2.67 7.19
C GLY A 241 6.96 2.45 6.34
N GLY A 242 5.97 3.36 6.33
CA GLY A 242 4.80 3.23 5.47
C GLY A 242 5.07 3.42 3.96
N ARG A 243 6.27 3.90 3.60
CA ARG A 243 6.80 3.96 2.22
C ARG A 243 8.31 3.76 2.09
N ASN A 244 9.01 3.54 3.21
CA ASN A 244 10.44 3.29 3.22
C ASN A 244 10.67 1.83 3.65
N LYS A 245 11.08 0.98 2.71
CA LYS A 245 11.17 -0.47 2.93
C LYS A 245 12.21 -0.83 3.99
N MET A 246 13.30 -0.09 4.07
CA MET A 246 14.36 -0.31 5.05
C MET A 246 13.88 0.03 6.47
N VAL A 247 13.24 1.19 6.65
CA VAL A 247 12.69 1.59 7.95
C VAL A 247 11.58 0.63 8.39
N ALA A 248 10.74 0.19 7.45
CA ALA A 248 9.70 -0.80 7.73
C ALA A 248 10.29 -2.10 8.28
N SER A 249 11.31 -2.65 7.62
CA SER A 249 11.98 -3.88 8.04
C SER A 249 12.61 -3.74 9.44
N LYS A 250 13.29 -2.63 9.72
CA LYS A 250 13.85 -2.36 11.06
C LYS A 250 12.74 -2.25 12.11
N ALA A 251 11.61 -1.63 11.77
CA ALA A 251 10.47 -1.52 12.69
C ALA A 251 9.83 -2.89 13.00
N TYR A 252 9.75 -3.80 12.04
CA TYR A 252 9.25 -5.16 12.27
C TYR A 252 10.15 -5.92 13.25
N ASP A 253 11.46 -5.86 13.08
CA ASP A 253 12.40 -6.57 13.96
C ASP A 253 12.38 -6.02 15.39
N LEU A 254 12.35 -4.70 15.54
CA LEU A 254 12.22 -4.07 16.87
C LEU A 254 10.90 -4.46 17.54
N PHE A 255 9.80 -4.43 16.79
CA PHE A 255 8.48 -4.78 17.33
C PHE A 255 8.37 -6.27 17.66
N ASN A 256 9.00 -7.16 16.88
CA ASN A 256 9.11 -8.57 17.21
C ASN A 256 9.89 -8.79 18.51
N GLY A 257 10.92 -7.97 18.78
CA GLY A 257 11.61 -7.94 20.07
C GLY A 257 10.67 -7.55 21.23
N GLU A 258 9.82 -6.54 21.05
CA GLU A 258 8.80 -6.14 22.04
C GLU A 258 7.73 -7.23 22.27
N LEU A 259 7.36 -7.96 21.20
CA LEU A 259 6.41 -9.07 21.25
C LEU A 259 7.00 -10.37 21.80
N ALA A 260 8.30 -10.39 22.16
CA ALA A 260 8.94 -11.58 22.70
C ALA A 260 8.13 -12.20 23.85
N ASN A 261 7.99 -13.52 23.85
CA ASN A 261 7.19 -14.29 24.80
C ASN A 261 5.67 -14.05 24.76
N SER A 262 5.13 -13.33 23.78
CA SER A 262 3.69 -13.21 23.57
C SER A 262 3.11 -14.33 22.70
N GLY A 263 3.96 -15.07 21.99
CA GLY A 263 3.55 -16.04 20.97
C GLY A 263 3.14 -15.41 19.63
N LEU A 264 3.26 -14.09 19.50
CA LEU A 264 3.03 -13.33 18.26
C LEU A 264 4.35 -12.94 17.61
N GLU A 265 4.35 -12.91 16.27
CA GLU A 265 5.48 -12.45 15.46
C GLU A 265 4.95 -11.87 14.15
N ILE A 266 5.55 -10.78 13.69
CA ILE A 266 5.44 -10.30 12.32
C ILE A 266 6.41 -11.12 11.48
N LEU A 267 5.86 -11.99 10.64
CA LEU A 267 6.64 -12.84 9.77
C LEU A 267 6.99 -12.09 8.48
N THR A 268 8.27 -11.99 8.18
CA THR A 268 8.79 -11.35 6.96
C THR A 268 9.89 -12.22 6.36
N PRO A 269 10.13 -12.14 5.04
CA PRO A 269 11.31 -12.76 4.44
C PRO A 269 12.59 -12.13 5.00
N GLU A 270 13.68 -12.91 5.09
CA GLU A 270 14.98 -12.41 5.59
C GLU A 270 15.41 -11.21 4.74
N THR A 271 15.74 -10.10 5.39
CA THR A 271 16.06 -8.84 4.70
C THR A 271 17.37 -8.28 5.20
N ILE A 272 18.29 -8.04 4.28
CA ILE A 272 19.62 -7.48 4.51
C ILE A 272 19.57 -6.00 4.12
N TRP A 273 19.92 -5.13 5.06
CA TRP A 273 19.82 -3.69 4.89
C TRP A 273 21.14 -3.06 4.45
N ASP A 274 21.04 -1.82 3.97
CA ASP A 274 22.20 -0.94 3.73
C ASP A 274 23.24 -1.57 2.79
N VAL A 275 22.78 -2.31 1.78
CA VAL A 275 23.61 -3.04 0.82
C VAL A 275 24.03 -2.11 -0.33
N ASN A 276 25.33 -1.95 -0.56
CA ASN A 276 25.84 -1.24 -1.73
C ASN A 276 25.70 -2.10 -2.99
N LYS A 277 25.62 -1.47 -4.17
CA LYS A 277 25.40 -2.18 -5.44
C LYS A 277 26.44 -3.28 -5.67
N GLU A 278 27.70 -2.99 -5.38
CA GLU A 278 28.85 -3.89 -5.57
C GLU A 278 28.80 -5.13 -4.66
N GLU A 279 28.08 -5.04 -3.54
CA GLU A 279 27.94 -6.12 -2.56
C GLU A 279 26.80 -7.09 -2.92
N ILE A 280 25.91 -6.72 -3.84
CA ILE A 280 24.73 -7.53 -4.19
C ILE A 280 25.07 -8.97 -4.60
N PRO A 281 26.07 -9.23 -5.48
CA PRO A 281 26.44 -10.59 -5.84
C PRO A 281 26.83 -11.46 -4.65
N LEU A 282 27.47 -10.88 -3.62
CA LEU A 282 27.84 -11.59 -2.40
C LEU A 282 26.59 -12.04 -1.62
N TRP A 283 25.62 -11.15 -1.47
CA TRP A 283 24.39 -11.44 -0.75
C TRP A 283 23.46 -12.41 -1.50
N VAL A 284 23.39 -12.31 -2.83
CA VAL A 284 22.68 -13.28 -3.68
C VAL A 284 23.26 -14.68 -3.48
N ARG A 285 24.60 -14.82 -3.51
CA ARG A 285 25.26 -16.12 -3.22
C ARG A 285 24.98 -16.62 -1.81
N LYS A 286 25.02 -15.74 -0.80
CA LYS A 286 24.69 -16.11 0.59
C LYS A 286 23.28 -16.68 0.72
N LEU A 287 22.33 -16.15 -0.04
CA LEU A 287 20.92 -16.60 -0.07
C LEU A 287 20.68 -17.81 -0.99
N GLY A 288 21.73 -18.48 -1.47
CA GLY A 288 21.61 -19.68 -2.30
C GLY A 288 21.46 -19.40 -3.80
N GLY A 289 21.83 -18.20 -4.26
CA GLY A 289 21.82 -17.82 -5.68
C GLY A 289 20.55 -17.15 -6.15
N GLN A 290 19.50 -17.08 -5.32
CA GLN A 290 18.29 -16.31 -5.61
C GLN A 290 18.05 -15.23 -4.57
N ALA A 291 17.51 -14.08 -4.99
CA ALA A 291 17.12 -12.99 -4.10
C ALA A 291 16.14 -12.01 -4.77
N VAL A 292 15.59 -11.10 -3.97
CA VAL A 292 14.92 -9.89 -4.45
C VAL A 292 15.72 -8.67 -4.03
N VAL A 293 16.17 -7.88 -4.99
CA VAL A 293 16.82 -6.59 -4.74
C VAL A 293 15.77 -5.49 -4.82
N LYS A 294 15.70 -4.62 -3.81
CA LYS A 294 14.73 -3.51 -3.79
C LYS A 294 15.42 -2.18 -3.53
N ASN A 295 15.05 -1.16 -4.31
CA ASN A 295 15.32 0.23 -3.98
C ASN A 295 14.40 0.64 -2.81
N PRO A 296 14.95 1.03 -1.64
CA PRO A 296 14.15 1.29 -0.45
C PRO A 296 13.22 2.49 -0.56
N TYR A 297 13.47 3.39 -1.51
CA TYR A 297 12.72 4.65 -1.71
C TYR A 297 11.65 4.55 -2.80
N SER A 298 11.67 3.49 -3.61
CA SER A 298 10.72 3.26 -4.70
C SER A 298 9.44 2.56 -4.22
N ASN A 299 8.34 2.74 -4.95
CA ASN A 299 7.01 2.24 -4.57
C ASN A 299 6.24 1.70 -5.78
N ALA A 300 5.13 0.99 -5.52
CA ALA A 300 4.22 0.46 -6.54
C ALA A 300 4.89 -0.48 -7.56
N GLY A 301 5.73 -1.40 -7.07
CA GLY A 301 6.45 -2.37 -7.91
C GLY A 301 7.65 -1.81 -8.66
N GLN A 302 7.86 -0.49 -8.67
CA GLN A 302 9.05 0.11 -9.27
C GLN A 302 10.27 -0.13 -8.37
N GLY A 303 11.42 -0.42 -8.98
CA GLY A 303 12.68 -0.65 -8.27
C GLY A 303 12.68 -1.93 -7.43
N VAL A 304 11.96 -2.95 -7.87
CA VAL A 304 12.02 -4.32 -7.34
C VAL A 304 12.55 -5.20 -8.47
N PHE A 305 13.59 -5.98 -8.18
CA PHE A 305 14.27 -6.84 -9.15
C PHE A 305 14.38 -8.24 -8.55
N THR A 306 13.85 -9.23 -9.25
CA THR A 306 14.02 -10.64 -8.92
C THR A 306 15.30 -11.13 -9.58
N ILE A 307 16.10 -11.88 -8.83
CA ILE A 307 17.34 -12.50 -9.29
C ILE A 307 17.19 -13.99 -9.04
N VAL A 308 17.01 -14.78 -10.10
CA VAL A 308 16.92 -16.25 -10.04
C VAL A 308 18.03 -16.95 -10.83
N ASN A 309 18.80 -16.21 -11.63
CA ASN A 309 19.93 -16.70 -12.41
C ASN A 309 21.00 -15.59 -12.60
N GLU A 310 22.16 -15.98 -13.15
CA GLU A 310 23.27 -15.05 -13.37
C GLU A 310 22.94 -13.96 -14.41
N ALA A 311 22.15 -14.27 -15.44
CA ALA A 311 21.78 -13.31 -16.46
C ALA A 311 20.94 -12.15 -15.91
N GLU A 312 20.00 -12.42 -15.00
CA GLU A 312 19.24 -11.39 -14.28
C GLU A 312 20.14 -10.57 -13.35
N LEU A 313 21.13 -11.20 -12.71
CA LEU A 313 22.11 -10.51 -11.88
C LEU A 313 22.97 -9.54 -12.71
N ASP A 314 23.54 -10.01 -13.81
CA ASP A 314 24.33 -9.20 -14.73
C ASP A 314 23.52 -8.04 -15.30
N ALA A 315 22.28 -8.31 -15.72
CA ALA A 315 21.36 -7.29 -16.21
C ALA A 315 21.09 -6.22 -15.16
N PHE A 316 20.85 -6.61 -13.90
CA PHE A 316 20.69 -5.67 -12.79
C PHE A 316 21.97 -4.86 -12.54
N MET A 317 23.14 -5.51 -12.54
CA MET A 317 24.42 -4.84 -12.28
C MET A 317 24.80 -3.82 -13.36
N ALA A 318 24.32 -4.00 -14.59
CA ALA A 318 24.49 -3.06 -15.69
C ALA A 318 23.60 -1.80 -15.60
N LEU A 319 22.59 -1.77 -14.72
CA LEU A 319 21.69 -0.62 -14.57
C LEU A 319 22.34 0.53 -13.79
N ASP A 320 22.12 1.76 -14.25
CA ASP A 320 22.53 2.97 -13.51
C ASP A 320 21.45 3.40 -12.51
N PHE A 321 21.88 3.72 -11.29
CA PHE A 321 20.98 4.17 -10.22
C PHE A 321 21.45 5.48 -9.64
N HIS A 322 20.50 6.38 -9.37
CA HIS A 322 20.81 7.63 -8.68
C HIS A 322 21.26 7.42 -7.22
N TYR A 323 20.77 6.36 -6.57
CA TYR A 323 21.19 5.92 -5.24
C TYR A 323 21.57 4.44 -5.30
N GLU A 324 22.83 4.12 -5.01
CA GLU A 324 23.37 2.76 -5.05
C GLU A 324 23.25 2.05 -3.70
N ARG A 325 22.13 2.28 -2.99
CA ARG A 325 21.81 1.61 -1.72
C ARG A 325 20.50 0.85 -1.84
N PHE A 326 20.57 -0.43 -1.49
CA PHE A 326 19.48 -1.38 -1.66
C PHE A 326 19.17 -2.10 -0.36
N ILE A 327 18.03 -2.80 -0.38
CA ILE A 327 17.81 -3.94 0.49
C ILE A 327 17.85 -5.21 -0.36
N VAL A 328 18.45 -6.27 0.17
CA VAL A 328 18.42 -7.61 -0.44
C VAL A 328 17.56 -8.49 0.44
N GLN A 329 16.48 -9.03 -0.12
CA GLN A 329 15.51 -9.84 0.60
C GLN A 329 15.49 -11.26 0.03
N SER A 330 15.28 -12.26 0.89
CA SER A 330 15.07 -13.64 0.45
C SER A 330 13.88 -13.73 -0.49
N LEU A 331 14.11 -14.27 -1.68
CA LEU A 331 13.09 -14.55 -2.69
C LEU A 331 12.18 -15.69 -2.22
N ILE A 332 10.88 -15.45 -2.35
CA ILE A 332 9.83 -16.45 -2.19
C ILE A 332 9.32 -16.76 -3.58
N GLY A 333 9.59 -17.97 -4.06
CA GLY A 333 9.29 -18.43 -5.40
C GLY A 333 8.63 -19.80 -5.39
N ASN A 334 8.98 -20.64 -6.37
CA ASN A 334 8.82 -22.09 -6.23
C ASN A 334 9.89 -22.64 -5.27
N TYR A 335 9.66 -23.79 -4.66
CA TYR A 335 10.63 -24.48 -3.81
C TYR A 335 12.04 -24.59 -4.43
N ASN A 336 12.11 -24.91 -5.72
CA ASN A 336 13.37 -25.15 -6.43
C ASN A 336 14.21 -23.89 -6.66
N TRP A 337 13.59 -22.71 -6.65
CA TRP A 337 14.26 -21.44 -6.91
C TRP A 337 13.94 -20.35 -5.87
N SER A 338 13.54 -20.75 -4.67
CA SER A 338 13.45 -19.85 -3.51
C SER A 338 14.77 -19.76 -2.76
N SER A 339 15.04 -18.58 -2.20
CA SER A 339 16.24 -18.33 -1.41
C SER A 339 16.33 -19.27 -0.20
N THR A 340 17.57 -19.64 0.14
CA THR A 340 17.88 -20.35 1.38
C THR A 340 18.25 -19.34 2.46
N SER A 341 17.34 -19.10 3.40
CA SER A 341 17.54 -18.15 4.50
C SER A 341 18.07 -18.85 5.75
N SER A 342 18.42 -18.06 6.77
CA SER A 342 18.74 -18.56 8.13
C SER A 342 17.61 -19.34 8.79
N ARG A 343 16.37 -19.17 8.33
CA ARG A 343 15.16 -19.87 8.81
C ARG A 343 14.67 -20.95 7.83
N GLY A 344 15.49 -21.35 6.86
CA GLY A 344 15.13 -22.28 5.80
C GLY A 344 14.48 -21.60 4.60
N LYS A 345 13.85 -22.39 3.73
CA LYS A 345 13.18 -21.88 2.53
C LYS A 345 11.71 -21.51 2.80
N LEU A 346 11.29 -20.38 2.22
CA LEU A 346 9.89 -20.02 2.08
C LEU A 346 9.52 -20.03 0.60
N TYR A 347 8.41 -20.65 0.25
CA TYR A 347 7.93 -20.73 -1.13
C TYR A 347 6.42 -20.64 -1.20
N HIS A 348 5.92 -20.24 -2.37
CA HIS A 348 4.49 -20.05 -2.59
C HIS A 348 3.73 -21.37 -2.50
N ILE A 349 2.58 -21.35 -1.83
CA ILE A 349 1.60 -22.46 -1.90
C ILE A 349 0.94 -22.49 -3.28
N GLY A 350 0.78 -21.32 -3.89
CA GLY A 350 0.14 -21.14 -5.18
C GLY A 350 -1.38 -21.32 -5.15
N THR A 351 -2.03 -21.05 -6.27
CA THR A 351 -3.45 -21.35 -6.48
C THR A 351 -3.70 -22.85 -6.57
N VAL A 352 -4.95 -23.28 -6.42
CA VAL A 352 -5.36 -24.62 -6.84
C VAL A 352 -5.02 -24.79 -8.34
N PRO A 353 -4.44 -25.92 -8.77
CA PRO A 353 -4.10 -26.14 -10.17
C PRO A 353 -5.32 -25.99 -11.08
N SER A 354 -5.11 -25.33 -12.22
CA SER A 354 -6.11 -25.29 -13.30
C SER A 354 -6.29 -26.66 -13.95
N SER A 355 -7.27 -26.79 -14.86
CA SER A 355 -7.45 -28.01 -15.66
C SER A 355 -6.24 -28.39 -16.52
N LYS A 356 -5.33 -27.44 -16.77
CA LYS A 356 -4.05 -27.66 -17.47
C LYS A 356 -2.90 -28.02 -16.53
N GLY A 357 -3.16 -28.18 -15.23
CA GLY A 357 -2.14 -28.41 -14.21
C GLY A 357 -1.40 -27.15 -13.73
N ASN A 358 -1.64 -25.99 -14.34
CA ASN A 358 -0.95 -24.75 -13.98
C ASN A 358 -1.38 -24.22 -12.61
N THR A 359 -0.39 -23.88 -11.80
CA THR A 359 -0.52 -23.15 -10.53
C THR A 359 0.03 -21.73 -10.70
N TYR A 360 -0.53 -20.75 -10.01
CA TYR A 360 -0.11 -19.35 -10.08
C TYR A 360 0.24 -18.82 -8.71
N VAL A 361 1.16 -17.85 -8.64
CA VAL A 361 1.31 -17.04 -7.43
C VAL A 361 0.07 -16.18 -7.24
N ALA A 362 -0.37 -16.10 -5.98
CA ALA A 362 -1.36 -15.15 -5.55
C ALA A 362 -0.91 -14.46 -4.26
N ASP A 363 -0.96 -13.15 -4.26
CA ASP A 363 -0.76 -12.34 -3.06
C ASP A 363 -2.09 -11.73 -2.60
N LEU A 364 -2.11 -11.29 -1.35
CA LEU A 364 -3.26 -10.60 -0.76
C LEU A 364 -2.84 -9.20 -0.35
N ARG A 365 -3.64 -8.20 -0.72
CA ARG A 365 -3.59 -6.90 -0.07
C ARG A 365 -4.71 -6.77 0.93
N MET A 366 -4.36 -6.53 2.18
CA MET A 366 -5.31 -6.22 3.24
C MET A 366 -5.16 -4.78 3.68
N MET A 367 -6.26 -4.03 3.64
CA MET A 367 -6.33 -2.68 4.19
C MET A 367 -7.01 -2.69 5.54
N VAL A 368 -6.46 -1.90 6.45
CA VAL A 368 -7.00 -1.66 7.78
C VAL A 368 -7.11 -0.16 8.02
N SER A 369 -8.04 0.23 8.88
CA SER A 369 -8.11 1.61 9.36
C SER A 369 -8.34 1.67 10.86
N ALA A 370 -7.81 2.71 11.48
CA ALA A 370 -7.99 3.00 12.88
C ALA A 370 -9.38 3.60 13.14
N THR A 371 -9.99 3.21 14.24
CA THR A 371 -11.31 3.65 14.69
C THR A 371 -11.23 4.04 16.16
N ASP A 372 -12.34 4.56 16.69
CA ASP A 372 -12.45 4.83 18.14
C ASP A 372 -12.50 3.54 18.99
N GLU A 373 -12.55 2.37 18.37
CA GLU A 373 -12.53 1.05 19.02
C GLU A 373 -11.23 0.26 18.73
N GLY A 374 -10.32 0.80 17.93
CA GLY A 374 -9.09 0.12 17.53
C GLY A 374 -8.95 -0.06 16.03
N ILE A 375 -8.14 -1.02 15.60
CA ILE A 375 -7.84 -1.31 14.20
C ILE A 375 -8.89 -2.29 13.66
N ARG A 376 -9.52 -1.93 12.55
CA ARG A 376 -10.51 -2.77 11.88
C ARG A 376 -10.16 -2.99 10.41
N PRO A 377 -10.45 -4.17 9.84
CA PRO A 377 -10.39 -4.40 8.40
C PRO A 377 -11.22 -3.37 7.62
N LEU A 378 -10.78 -3.07 6.40
CA LEU A 378 -11.46 -2.14 5.50
C LEU A 378 -11.71 -2.77 4.12
N CYS A 379 -10.67 -3.37 3.53
CA CYS A 379 -10.72 -3.96 2.20
C CYS A 379 -9.73 -5.12 2.13
N VAL A 380 -10.08 -6.17 1.39
CA VAL A 380 -9.14 -7.24 1.04
C VAL A 380 -9.38 -7.69 -0.39
N TYR A 381 -8.29 -7.84 -1.15
CA TYR A 381 -8.34 -8.39 -2.50
C TYR A 381 -7.06 -9.17 -2.79
N ALA A 382 -7.14 -10.07 -3.77
CA ALA A 382 -6.01 -10.85 -4.22
C ALA A 382 -5.52 -10.35 -5.58
N ARG A 383 -4.21 -10.45 -5.84
CA ARG A 383 -3.66 -10.39 -7.19
C ARG A 383 -3.13 -11.76 -7.55
N ARG A 384 -3.21 -12.09 -8.83
CA ARG A 384 -2.65 -13.34 -9.38
C ARG A 384 -1.62 -12.96 -10.43
N ALA A 385 -0.48 -13.64 -10.42
CA ALA A 385 0.51 -13.54 -11.48
C ALA A 385 -0.09 -13.85 -12.86
N SER A 386 0.50 -13.27 -13.91
CA SER A 386 0.05 -13.46 -15.30
C SER A 386 0.47 -14.82 -15.86
N VAL A 387 1.64 -15.32 -15.44
CA VAL A 387 2.24 -16.57 -15.93
C VAL A 387 2.22 -17.61 -14.81
N PRO A 388 2.06 -18.91 -15.13
CA PRO A 388 2.15 -19.99 -14.14
C PRO A 388 3.48 -19.97 -13.39
N LEU A 389 3.45 -20.38 -12.12
CA LEU A 389 4.62 -20.60 -11.31
C LEU A 389 5.31 -21.90 -11.76
N ALA A 390 6.43 -21.76 -12.48
CA ALA A 390 7.18 -22.91 -12.99
C ALA A 390 7.96 -23.63 -11.87
N ASP A 391 8.09 -24.95 -11.99
CA ASP A 391 8.92 -25.75 -11.10
C ASP A 391 10.41 -25.48 -11.30
N HIS A 392 10.83 -25.22 -12.53
CA HIS A 392 12.20 -24.86 -12.88
C HIS A 392 12.20 -23.64 -13.78
N ILE A 393 13.20 -22.78 -13.61
CA ILE A 393 13.42 -21.60 -14.47
C ILE A 393 14.34 -22.05 -15.60
N GLU A 394 13.86 -21.95 -16.84
CA GLU A 394 14.69 -22.12 -18.03
C GLU A 394 15.55 -20.87 -18.27
N ASP A 395 16.69 -21.02 -18.93
CA ASP A 395 17.60 -19.90 -19.22
C ASP A 395 16.88 -18.77 -19.97
N GLY A 396 16.91 -17.56 -19.40
CA GLY A 396 16.27 -16.37 -19.96
C GLY A 396 14.78 -16.19 -19.64
N ALA A 397 14.17 -17.08 -18.84
CA ALA A 397 12.79 -16.89 -18.39
C ALA A 397 12.67 -15.71 -17.42
N ASN A 398 11.66 -14.85 -17.65
CA ASN A 398 11.40 -13.68 -16.82
C ASN A 398 10.65 -14.09 -15.54
N SER A 399 11.39 -14.18 -14.43
CA SER A 399 10.83 -14.58 -13.13
C SER A 399 9.75 -13.63 -12.60
N TRP A 400 9.80 -12.35 -13.00
CA TRP A 400 8.86 -11.33 -12.54
C TRP A 400 7.41 -11.59 -12.97
N GLU A 401 7.19 -12.18 -14.15
CA GLU A 401 5.83 -12.44 -14.64
C GLU A 401 5.13 -13.61 -13.92
N MET A 402 5.92 -14.42 -13.20
CA MET A 402 5.45 -15.57 -12.41
C MET A 402 5.14 -15.19 -10.95
N LEU A 403 5.54 -14.01 -10.49
CA LEU A 403 5.53 -13.58 -9.08
C LEU A 403 4.55 -12.44 -8.76
#